data_AF-Q1DCL4-F1
#
_entry.id   AF-Q1DCL4-F1
#
_cell.length_a   1.000
_cell.length_b   1.000
_cell.length_c   1.000
_cell.angle_alpha   90.00
_cell.angle_beta   90.00
_cell.angle_gamma   90.00
#
_symmetry.space_group_name_H-M   'P 1'
#
loop_
_entity.id
_entity.type
_entity.pdbx_description
1 polymer ?
#
loop_
_entity_poly.entity_id
_entity_poly.type
_entity_poly.pdbx_seq_one_letter_code
_entity_poly.pdbx_strand_id
1 'polypeptide(L)'
;MRAGGRAALFMALALAACRSRPSDTPAVDAGTPAPPAERAALPDCEVLLPADDRELMLPGFTMKQERACPTCGPLCSFRSDAEPGLAVSITWDCNARYAQSDIHELMAPTLQAGGVEVPALGRAAVRRAPAQGMSQVLAWDDDTDCAVVVTWLGGETERAVEVARSALIATKPAVLDAGTPGAPKEDAGDSGEP
;
A
#
# COMPACT_ATOMS: atom_id res chain seq x y z
N MET A 1 21.65 30.03 -53.86
CA MET A 1 22.57 30.21 -52.71
C MET A 1 21.75 30.45 -51.46
N ARG A 2 22.06 29.69 -50.40
CA ARG A 2 21.78 29.88 -48.96
C ARG A 2 20.34 29.78 -48.42
N ALA A 3 20.27 28.88 -47.43
CA ALA A 3 19.19 28.49 -46.55
C ALA A 3 18.83 29.54 -45.48
N GLY A 4 17.64 29.37 -44.91
CA GLY A 4 17.19 29.91 -43.62
C GLY A 4 15.66 29.73 -43.52
N GLY A 5 15.07 28.87 -42.71
CA GLY A 5 15.52 28.25 -41.46
C GLY A 5 14.81 28.96 -40.30
N ARG A 6 13.63 28.48 -39.91
CA ARG A 6 13.06 28.62 -38.55
C ARG A 6 11.80 27.76 -38.42
N ALA A 7 12.02 26.53 -37.98
CA ALA A 7 10.98 25.61 -37.53
C ALA A 7 10.48 26.01 -36.15
N ALA A 8 9.17 25.93 -35.95
CA ALA A 8 8.50 26.08 -34.66
C ALA A 8 8.86 24.90 -33.75
N LEU A 9 9.44 25.19 -32.58
CA LEU A 9 9.68 24.22 -31.52
C LEU A 9 8.42 24.09 -30.65
N PHE A 10 7.76 22.95 -30.76
CA PHE A 10 6.78 22.45 -29.81
C PHE A 10 7.49 22.10 -28.50
N MET A 11 7.15 22.76 -27.39
CA MET A 11 7.54 22.32 -26.05
C MET A 11 6.65 21.14 -25.64
N ALA A 12 7.19 19.92 -25.76
CA ALA A 12 6.71 18.78 -24.99
C ALA A 12 7.44 18.79 -23.64
N LEU A 13 6.70 19.05 -22.56
CA LEU A 13 7.18 18.83 -21.19
C LEU A 13 7.23 17.32 -20.93
N ALA A 14 8.38 16.71 -21.20
CA ALA A 14 8.69 15.35 -20.79
C ALA A 14 9.15 15.35 -19.32
N LEU A 15 8.48 14.53 -18.51
CA LEU A 15 8.85 14.13 -17.16
C LEU A 15 10.31 13.65 -17.13
N ALA A 16 11.17 14.42 -16.48
CA ALA A 16 12.57 14.05 -16.25
C ALA A 16 12.97 14.37 -14.80
N ALA A 17 12.63 13.47 -13.87
CA ALA A 17 13.28 13.43 -12.56
C ALA A 17 13.21 12.04 -11.88
N CYS A 18 13.39 10.95 -12.63
CA CYS A 18 13.97 9.72 -12.11
C CYS A 18 15.38 9.57 -12.71
N ARG A 19 16.35 10.33 -12.18
CA ARG A 19 17.78 10.12 -12.49
C ARG A 19 18.45 9.46 -11.29
N SER A 20 18.58 8.15 -11.36
CA SER A 20 19.59 7.38 -10.62
C SER A 20 20.98 7.84 -11.06
N ARG A 21 21.83 8.22 -10.10
CA ARG A 21 23.26 8.47 -10.33
C ARG A 21 24.00 7.12 -10.43
N PRO A 22 24.91 6.92 -11.39
CA PRO A 22 25.90 5.86 -11.30
C PRO A 22 27.08 6.37 -10.46
N SER A 23 27.40 5.68 -9.37
CA SER A 23 28.67 5.85 -8.67
C SER A 23 29.58 4.69 -9.07
N ASP A 24 30.57 5.00 -9.92
CA ASP A 24 31.70 4.13 -10.21
C ASP A 24 32.58 3.98 -8.97
N THR A 25 32.68 2.75 -8.48
CA THR A 25 33.78 2.25 -7.65
C THR A 25 34.01 0.81 -8.07
N PRO A 26 35.26 0.35 -8.27
CA PRO A 26 35.51 -1.01 -8.74
C PRO A 26 35.17 -1.99 -7.62
N ALA A 27 34.03 -2.66 -7.76
CA ALA A 27 33.60 -3.70 -6.83
C ALA A 27 34.42 -4.98 -7.10
N VAL A 28 35.13 -5.41 -6.07
CA VAL A 28 35.55 -6.80 -5.86
C VAL A 28 34.35 -7.71 -6.09
N ASP A 29 34.58 -8.82 -6.77
CA ASP A 29 33.61 -9.85 -7.17
C ASP A 29 32.86 -10.42 -5.96
N ALA A 30 31.81 -9.71 -5.54
CA ALA A 30 30.79 -10.20 -4.64
C ALA A 30 29.66 -10.66 -5.54
N GLY A 31 29.42 -11.97 -5.54
CA GLY A 31 28.43 -12.63 -6.39
C GLY A 31 27.10 -11.87 -6.43
N THR A 32 26.45 -11.92 -7.59
CA THR A 32 25.19 -11.25 -7.90
C THR A 32 24.31 -11.13 -6.67
N PRO A 33 24.04 -9.91 -6.15
CA PRO A 33 23.09 -9.76 -5.07
C PRO A 33 21.78 -10.38 -5.55
N ALA A 34 21.26 -11.33 -4.77
CA ALA A 34 19.96 -11.93 -5.06
C ALA A 34 18.97 -10.78 -5.34
N PRO A 35 18.15 -10.86 -6.41
CA PRO A 35 17.12 -9.86 -6.63
C PRO A 35 16.32 -9.72 -5.33
N PRO A 36 15.94 -8.49 -4.93
CA PRO A 36 15.14 -8.30 -3.74
C PRO A 36 13.96 -9.25 -3.87
N ALA A 37 13.76 -10.11 -2.85
CA ALA A 37 12.66 -11.06 -2.86
C ALA A 37 11.39 -10.24 -3.09
N GLU A 38 10.82 -10.35 -4.30
CA GLU A 38 9.47 -9.89 -4.55
C GLU A 38 8.63 -10.63 -3.51
N ARG A 39 8.09 -9.90 -2.52
CA ARG A 39 7.13 -10.53 -1.61
C ARG A 39 6.08 -11.17 -2.50
N ALA A 40 5.74 -12.42 -2.21
CA ALA A 40 4.58 -13.06 -2.78
C ALA A 40 3.41 -12.07 -2.76
N ALA A 41 2.62 -12.04 -3.84
CA ALA A 41 1.57 -11.04 -3.99
C ALA A 41 0.71 -11.01 -2.73
N LEU A 42 0.61 -9.85 -2.09
CA LEU A 42 -0.22 -9.67 -0.89
C LEU A 42 -1.68 -10.05 -1.21
N PRO A 43 -2.45 -10.52 -0.21
CA PRO A 43 -3.83 -10.97 -0.41
C PRO A 43 -4.74 -9.89 -1.02
N ASP A 44 -5.89 -10.34 -1.55
CA ASP A 44 -6.90 -9.45 -2.13
C ASP A 44 -7.70 -8.66 -1.08
N CYS A 45 -8.50 -7.69 -1.52
CA CYS A 45 -9.23 -6.75 -0.68
C CYS A 45 -10.23 -7.38 0.29
N GLU A 46 -10.77 -8.54 -0.06
CA GLU A 46 -11.71 -9.32 0.73
C GLU A 46 -11.10 -9.79 2.06
N VAL A 47 -9.77 -9.87 2.12
CA VAL A 47 -9.04 -10.23 3.32
C VAL A 47 -8.80 -9.00 4.19
N LEU A 48 -8.49 -7.86 3.57
CA LEU A 48 -8.21 -6.59 4.27
C LEU A 48 -9.45 -6.05 5.00
N LEU A 49 -10.63 -6.26 4.42
CA LEU A 49 -11.91 -5.97 5.06
C LEU A 49 -12.90 -7.11 4.76
N PRO A 50 -13.04 -8.09 5.67
CA PRO A 50 -13.94 -9.22 5.51
C PRO A 50 -15.37 -8.79 5.19
N ALA A 51 -16.11 -9.63 4.45
CA ALA A 51 -17.44 -9.27 3.95
C ALA A 51 -18.42 -8.86 5.06
N ASP A 52 -18.40 -9.55 6.21
CA ASP A 52 -19.28 -9.25 7.35
C ASP A 52 -18.96 -7.88 7.97
N ASP A 53 -17.67 -7.57 8.16
CA ASP A 53 -17.20 -6.28 8.65
C ASP A 53 -17.51 -5.17 7.64
N ARG A 54 -17.32 -5.45 6.35
CA ARG A 54 -17.64 -4.52 5.27
C ARG A 54 -19.12 -4.17 5.25
N GLU A 55 -20.01 -5.15 5.34
CA GLU A 55 -21.46 -4.90 5.35
C GLU A 55 -21.88 -4.10 6.59
N LEU A 56 -21.29 -4.42 7.76
CA LEU A 56 -21.57 -3.71 9.00
C LEU A 56 -21.08 -2.27 8.97
N MET A 57 -19.87 -2.03 8.45
CA MET A 57 -19.18 -0.76 8.55
C MET A 57 -19.41 0.14 7.34
N LEU A 58 -19.63 -0.42 6.16
CA LEU A 58 -19.78 0.31 4.90
C LEU A 58 -21.06 -0.15 4.17
N PRO A 59 -22.24 -0.05 4.80
CA PRO A 59 -23.49 -0.51 4.21
C PRO A 59 -23.79 0.26 2.92
N GLY A 60 -24.08 -0.46 1.83
CA GLY A 60 -24.36 0.14 0.52
C GLY A 60 -23.14 0.76 -0.18
N PHE A 61 -21.92 0.37 0.21
CA PHE A 61 -20.72 0.73 -0.54
C PHE A 61 -20.36 -0.32 -1.59
N THR A 62 -19.92 0.14 -2.74
CA THR A 62 -19.32 -0.70 -3.78
C THR A 62 -17.81 -0.75 -3.63
N MET A 63 -17.23 -1.96 -3.66
CA MET A 63 -15.79 -2.18 -3.57
C MET A 63 -15.16 -2.28 -4.95
N LYS A 64 -14.01 -1.63 -5.12
CA LYS A 64 -13.12 -1.77 -6.27
C LYS A 64 -11.69 -2.01 -5.78
N GLN A 65 -11.06 -3.05 -6.31
CA GLN A 65 -9.65 -3.35 -6.08
C GLN A 65 -8.79 -2.78 -7.21
N GLU A 66 -7.74 -2.06 -6.85
CA GLU A 66 -6.71 -1.57 -7.76
C GLU A 66 -5.34 -2.03 -7.25
N ARG A 67 -4.40 -2.43 -8.14
CA ARG A 67 -3.02 -2.75 -7.71
C ARG A 67 -2.16 -1.52 -7.89
N ALA A 68 -1.60 -0.99 -6.81
CA ALA A 68 -0.85 0.25 -6.89
C ALA A 68 0.29 0.37 -5.86
N CYS A 69 1.34 -0.45 -5.99
CA CYS A 69 2.77 -0.11 -5.87
C CYS A 69 3.60 -1.40 -5.68
N PRO A 70 4.96 -1.36 -5.83
CA PRO A 70 5.80 -2.55 -5.73
C PRO A 70 5.91 -3.17 -4.33
N THR A 71 5.56 -2.42 -3.27
CA THR A 71 5.76 -2.83 -1.86
C THR A 71 4.49 -2.83 -1.02
N CYS A 72 3.35 -2.46 -1.62
CA CYS A 72 2.06 -2.36 -0.94
C CYS A 72 1.07 -3.38 -1.47
N GLY A 73 0.06 -3.66 -0.65
CA GLY A 73 -1.05 -4.52 -1.01
C GLY A 73 -1.97 -3.89 -2.06
N PRO A 74 -3.09 -4.55 -2.39
CA PRO A 74 -4.12 -3.90 -3.18
C PRO A 74 -4.60 -2.61 -2.51
N LEU A 75 -4.98 -1.64 -3.34
CA LEU A 75 -5.76 -0.48 -2.94
C LEU A 75 -7.25 -0.84 -3.03
N CYS A 76 -7.88 -0.97 -1.87
CA CYS A 76 -9.28 -1.34 -1.74
C CYS A 76 -10.10 -0.06 -1.58
N SER A 77 -10.77 0.34 -2.65
CA SER A 77 -11.60 1.54 -2.69
C SER A 77 -13.07 1.20 -2.54
N PHE A 78 -13.73 1.82 -1.57
CA PHE A 78 -15.15 1.70 -1.30
C PHE A 78 -15.82 3.03 -1.60
N ARG A 79 -16.92 3.03 -2.35
CA ARG A 79 -17.69 4.23 -2.66
C ARG A 79 -19.13 4.03 -2.25
N SER A 80 -19.72 5.00 -1.56
CA SER A 80 -21.14 4.95 -1.19
C SER A 80 -22.00 5.15 -2.43
N ASP A 81 -22.97 4.26 -2.64
CA ASP A 81 -23.95 4.41 -3.71
C ASP A 81 -24.98 5.51 -3.38
N ALA A 82 -25.20 5.77 -2.09
CA ALA A 82 -26.14 6.78 -1.61
C ALA A 82 -25.52 8.20 -1.55
N GLU A 83 -24.20 8.29 -1.32
CA GLU A 83 -23.48 9.54 -1.11
C GLU A 83 -22.23 9.63 -2.02
N PRO A 84 -22.32 10.28 -3.20
CA PRO A 84 -21.23 10.31 -4.19
C PRO A 84 -19.91 10.95 -3.70
N GLY A 85 -19.96 11.70 -2.59
CA GLY A 85 -18.78 12.31 -1.96
C GLY A 85 -18.15 11.48 -0.84
N LEU A 86 -18.77 10.35 -0.47
CA LEU A 86 -18.32 9.48 0.61
C LEU A 86 -17.56 8.29 0.03
N ALA A 87 -16.28 8.19 0.38
CA ALA A 87 -15.40 7.13 -0.09
C ALA A 87 -14.38 6.75 0.98
N VAL A 88 -13.99 5.48 0.98
CA VAL A 88 -12.97 4.93 1.87
C VAL A 88 -11.95 4.19 1.02
N SER A 89 -10.67 4.36 1.31
CA SER A 89 -9.64 3.49 0.78
C SER A 89 -8.84 2.85 1.90
N ILE A 90 -8.48 1.59 1.70
CA ILE A 90 -7.69 0.79 2.64
C ILE A 90 -6.59 0.10 1.85
N THR A 91 -5.37 0.05 2.39
CA THR A 91 -4.28 -0.73 1.82
C THR A 91 -3.28 -1.14 2.89
N TRP A 92 -2.55 -2.24 2.63
CA TRP A 92 -1.34 -2.57 3.37
C TRP A 92 -0.14 -1.84 2.77
N ASP A 93 0.67 -1.20 3.61
CA ASP A 93 2.02 -0.77 3.28
C ASP A 93 2.99 -1.66 4.04
N CYS A 94 3.62 -2.62 3.35
CA CYS A 94 4.52 -3.57 3.99
C CYS A 94 5.96 -3.17 3.70
N ASN A 95 6.73 -2.86 4.74
CA ASN A 95 8.10 -2.40 4.60
C ASN A 95 8.96 -2.97 5.71
N ALA A 96 10.01 -3.73 5.35
CA ALA A 96 10.92 -4.34 6.32
C ALA A 96 11.55 -3.31 7.28
N ARG A 97 11.62 -2.03 6.87
CA ARG A 97 12.06 -0.94 7.76
C ARG A 97 11.13 -0.73 8.94
N TYR A 98 9.83 -0.99 8.82
CA TYR A 98 8.88 -0.81 9.91
C TYR A 98 9.16 -1.73 11.10
N ALA A 99 9.72 -2.92 10.87
CA ALA A 99 10.13 -3.80 11.97
C ALA A 99 11.42 -3.33 12.69
N GLN A 100 12.22 -2.47 12.03
CA GLN A 100 13.54 -2.04 12.51
C GLN A 100 13.57 -0.59 13.00
N SER A 101 12.58 0.22 12.61
CA SER A 101 12.50 1.65 12.94
C SER A 101 11.92 1.89 14.33
N ASP A 102 12.38 2.96 14.96
CA ASP A 102 11.75 3.50 16.16
C ASP A 102 10.33 3.98 15.82
N ILE A 103 9.36 3.57 16.64
CA ILE A 103 7.95 3.88 16.43
C ILE A 103 7.68 5.40 16.47
N HIS A 104 8.36 6.13 17.35
CA HIS A 104 8.23 7.60 17.40
C HIS A 104 8.75 8.24 16.12
N GLU A 105 9.82 7.72 15.52
CA GLU A 105 10.32 8.19 14.22
C GLU A 105 9.32 7.91 13.09
N LEU A 106 8.64 6.77 13.12
CA LEU A 106 7.59 6.43 12.14
C LEU A 106 6.38 7.36 12.25
N MET A 107 5.97 7.70 13.47
CA MET A 107 4.83 8.61 13.72
C MET A 107 5.17 10.08 13.50
N ALA A 108 6.43 10.48 13.70
CA ALA A 108 6.85 11.88 13.72
C ALA A 108 6.41 12.69 12.49
N PRO A 109 6.54 12.21 11.23
CA PRO A 109 6.10 12.98 10.06
C PRO A 109 4.60 13.33 10.11
N THR A 110 3.76 12.42 10.59
CA THR A 110 2.32 12.66 10.70
C THR A 110 2.00 13.60 11.85
N LEU A 111 2.63 13.41 13.01
CA LEU A 111 2.42 14.27 14.18
C LEU A 111 2.88 15.71 13.92
N GLN A 112 4.03 15.89 13.26
CA GLN A 112 4.55 17.21 12.87
C GLN A 112 3.65 17.92 11.86
N ALA A 113 2.93 17.17 11.02
CA ALA A 113 1.94 17.70 10.09
C ALA A 113 0.58 18.02 10.75
N GLY A 114 0.52 18.15 12.08
CA GLY A 114 -0.71 18.42 12.83
C GLY A 114 -1.59 17.19 13.04
N GLY A 115 -1.06 15.99 12.81
CA GLY A 115 -1.71 14.75 13.19
C GLY A 115 -1.71 14.53 14.70
N VAL A 116 -2.49 13.54 15.12
CA VAL A 116 -2.62 13.12 16.51
C VAL A 116 -2.41 11.62 16.61
N GLU A 117 -1.89 11.17 17.74
CA GLU A 117 -1.80 9.74 18.04
C GLU A 117 -3.20 9.15 18.25
N VAL A 118 -3.39 7.91 17.82
CA VAL A 118 -4.60 7.13 18.05
C VAL A 118 -4.26 6.03 19.07
N PRO A 119 -4.79 6.11 20.30
CA PRO A 119 -4.43 5.16 21.34
C PRO A 119 -5.02 3.77 21.08
N ALA A 120 -4.33 2.74 21.58
CA ALA A 120 -4.78 1.35 21.59
C ALA A 120 -5.18 0.82 20.20
N LEU A 121 -4.34 1.05 19.20
CA LEU A 121 -4.53 0.59 17.83
C LEU A 121 -3.19 0.11 17.25
N GLY A 122 -3.05 -1.21 17.11
CA GLY A 122 -1.80 -1.85 16.72
C GLY A 122 -0.64 -1.49 17.66
N ARG A 123 0.56 -1.59 17.11
CA ARG A 123 1.81 -1.20 17.79
C ARG A 123 1.88 0.30 17.99
N ALA A 124 1.37 1.04 17.01
CA ALA A 124 1.19 2.47 17.05
C ALA A 124 0.21 2.90 15.95
N ALA A 125 -0.43 4.04 16.15
CA ALA A 125 -1.26 4.63 15.12
C ALA A 125 -1.32 6.15 15.23
N VAL A 126 -1.47 6.78 14.07
CA VAL A 126 -1.65 8.22 13.94
C VAL A 126 -2.80 8.51 13.01
N ARG A 127 -3.50 9.60 13.29
CA ARG A 127 -4.55 10.15 12.43
C ARG A 127 -4.24 11.60 12.11
N ARG A 128 -4.50 11.99 10.87
CA ARG A 128 -4.48 13.40 10.47
C ARG A 128 -5.64 13.72 9.53
N ALA A 129 -5.88 15.00 9.31
CA ALA A 129 -6.84 15.49 8.32
C ALA A 129 -6.08 16.27 7.22
N PRO A 130 -5.63 15.59 6.13
CA PRO A 130 -4.81 16.23 5.10
C PRO A 130 -5.55 17.32 4.31
N ALA A 131 -6.89 17.24 4.26
CA ALA A 131 -7.76 18.17 3.56
C ALA A 131 -9.13 18.22 4.26
N GLN A 132 -9.94 19.23 3.92
CA GLN A 132 -11.30 19.34 4.45
C GLN A 132 -12.13 18.12 4.05
N GLY A 133 -12.81 17.50 5.02
CA GLY A 133 -13.62 16.31 4.81
C GLY A 133 -12.80 15.05 4.55
N MET A 134 -11.50 15.05 4.86
CA MET A 134 -10.63 13.88 4.73
C MET A 134 -10.01 13.52 6.08
N SER A 135 -10.00 12.23 6.41
CA SER A 135 -9.26 11.66 7.52
C SER A 135 -8.36 10.56 7.01
N GLN A 136 -7.10 10.57 7.44
CA GLN A 136 -6.13 9.56 7.11
C GLN A 136 -5.59 8.94 8.39
N VAL A 137 -5.70 7.63 8.51
CA VAL A 137 -5.18 6.84 9.62
C VAL A 137 -4.05 5.95 9.10
N LEU A 138 -2.91 5.99 9.77
CA LEU A 138 -1.81 5.05 9.57
C LEU A 138 -1.68 4.27 10.87
N ALA A 139 -1.73 2.95 10.79
CA ALA A 139 -1.62 2.08 11.94
C ALA A 139 -0.63 0.95 11.66
N TRP A 140 0.43 0.86 12.45
CA TRP A 140 1.44 -0.19 12.34
C TRP A 140 0.98 -1.41 13.11
N ASP A 141 1.02 -2.57 12.46
CA ASP A 141 0.61 -3.82 13.06
C ASP A 141 1.60 -4.31 14.13
N ASP A 142 1.08 -5.08 15.08
CA ASP A 142 1.88 -5.64 16.18
C ASP A 142 2.72 -6.84 15.74
N ASP A 143 2.16 -7.68 14.86
CA ASP A 143 2.66 -9.01 14.57
C ASP A 143 3.36 -9.10 13.20
N THR A 144 3.25 -8.06 12.37
CA THR A 144 3.75 -8.04 10.99
C THR A 144 4.62 -6.81 10.70
N ASP A 145 5.32 -6.82 9.57
CA ASP A 145 6.10 -5.67 9.09
C ASP A 145 5.26 -4.71 8.21
N CYS A 146 3.94 -4.77 8.37
CA CYS A 146 2.98 -3.99 7.60
C CYS A 146 2.34 -2.89 8.46
N ALA A 147 2.01 -1.80 7.79
CA ALA A 147 1.06 -0.80 8.27
C ALA A 147 -0.23 -0.91 7.47
N VAL A 148 -1.35 -0.62 8.10
CA VAL A 148 -2.63 -0.37 7.45
C VAL A 148 -2.79 1.13 7.27
N VAL A 149 -3.08 1.53 6.03
CA VAL A 149 -3.38 2.92 5.68
C VAL A 149 -4.85 3.01 5.30
N VAL A 150 -5.63 3.78 6.06
CA VAL A 150 -7.02 4.09 5.77
C VAL A 150 -7.14 5.56 5.40
N THR A 151 -7.76 5.86 4.26
CA THR A 151 -8.17 7.22 3.90
C THR A 151 -9.69 7.27 3.77
N TRP A 152 -10.32 8.14 4.54
CA TRP A 152 -11.75 8.39 4.52
C TRP A 152 -12.01 9.78 3.96
N LEU A 153 -12.94 9.88 3.02
CA LEU A 153 -13.38 11.12 2.40
C LEU A 153 -14.89 11.26 2.56
N GLY A 154 -15.36 12.43 3.00
CA GLY A 154 -16.79 12.73 3.19
C GLY A 154 -17.14 13.05 4.65
N GLY A 155 -18.41 12.86 5.02
CA GLY A 155 -18.86 12.93 6.41
C GLY A 155 -18.33 11.79 7.27
N GLU A 156 -18.55 11.84 8.58
CA GLU A 156 -18.22 10.74 9.53
C GLU A 156 -16.76 10.28 9.54
N THR A 157 -15.82 11.22 9.33
CA THR A 157 -14.39 10.95 9.19
C THR A 157 -13.73 10.24 10.39
N GLU A 158 -14.38 10.26 11.55
CA GLU A 158 -14.01 9.52 12.76
C GLU A 158 -14.05 8.00 12.56
N ARG A 159 -14.91 7.51 11.68
CA ARG A 159 -15.08 6.07 11.37
C ARG A 159 -13.86 5.47 10.68
N ALA A 160 -12.97 6.30 10.14
CA ALA A 160 -11.67 5.86 9.62
C ALA A 160 -10.87 5.04 10.65
N VAL A 161 -10.98 5.38 11.94
CA VAL A 161 -10.28 4.65 13.02
C VAL A 161 -10.89 3.27 13.25
N GLU A 162 -12.21 3.15 13.15
CA GLU A 162 -12.90 1.87 13.29
C GLU A 162 -12.53 0.94 12.13
N VAL A 163 -12.54 1.46 10.90
CA VAL A 163 -12.11 0.72 9.70
C VAL A 163 -10.67 0.26 9.84
N ALA A 164 -9.77 1.14 10.31
CA ALA A 164 -8.38 0.77 10.55
C ALA A 164 -8.24 -0.35 11.59
N ARG A 165 -9.09 -0.34 12.63
CA ARG A 165 -9.13 -1.39 13.66
C ARG A 165 -9.57 -2.74 13.10
N SER A 166 -10.66 -2.79 12.32
CA SER A 166 -11.10 -4.03 11.67
C SER A 166 -10.03 -4.57 10.72
N ALA A 167 -9.45 -3.71 9.88
CA ALA A 167 -8.40 -4.10 8.95
C ALA A 167 -7.14 -4.62 9.65
N LEU A 168 -6.72 -4.01 10.77
CA LEU A 168 -5.64 -4.54 11.59
C LEU A 168 -5.97 -5.91 12.19
N ILE A 169 -7.18 -6.09 12.74
CA ILE A 169 -7.61 -7.40 13.29
C ILE A 169 -7.59 -8.51 12.21
N ALA A 170 -7.91 -8.15 10.96
CA ALA A 170 -7.85 -9.07 9.83
C ALA A 170 -6.41 -9.33 9.35
N THR A 171 -5.47 -8.44 9.66
CA THR A 171 -4.06 -8.56 9.28
C THR A 171 -3.35 -9.54 10.20
N LYS A 172 -3.11 -10.77 9.70
CA LYS A 172 -2.40 -11.82 10.47
C LYS A 172 -1.18 -12.29 9.70
N PRO A 173 -0.07 -12.67 10.36
CA PRO A 173 1.11 -13.19 9.67
C PRO A 173 0.78 -14.33 8.70
N ALA A 174 0.00 -15.32 9.16
CA ALA A 174 -0.43 -16.45 8.33
C ALA A 174 -1.25 -16.04 7.08
N VAL A 175 -1.96 -14.92 7.14
CA VAL A 175 -2.75 -14.40 6.02
C VAL A 175 -1.85 -13.72 5.00
N LEU A 176 -0.87 -12.94 5.46
CA LEU A 176 0.10 -12.28 4.60
C LEU A 176 1.11 -13.27 3.98
N ASP A 177 1.48 -14.31 4.72
CA ASP A 177 2.35 -15.40 4.26
C ASP A 177 1.65 -16.35 3.28
N ALA A 178 0.33 -16.49 3.39
CA ALA A 178 -0.49 -17.34 2.50
C ALA A 178 -0.85 -16.66 1.17
N GLY A 179 -0.14 -15.61 0.76
CA GLY A 179 -0.27 -14.91 -0.52
C GLY A 179 0.03 -15.77 -1.77
N THR A 180 -0.49 -17.00 -1.85
CA THR A 180 -0.68 -17.82 -3.06
C THR A 180 -1.69 -18.96 -2.82
N PRO A 181 -2.80 -19.05 -3.57
CA PRO A 181 -3.30 -20.31 -4.10
C PRO A 181 -2.92 -20.38 -5.57
N GLY A 182 -1.84 -21.10 -5.90
CA GLY A 182 -1.39 -21.20 -7.29
C GLY A 182 0.08 -21.54 -7.48
N ALA A 183 0.49 -22.74 -7.11
CA ALA A 183 1.40 -23.51 -7.94
C ALA A 183 0.69 -24.84 -8.26
N PRO A 184 0.35 -25.13 -9.53
CA PRO A 184 0.23 -26.52 -9.92
C PRO A 184 1.56 -27.19 -9.55
N LYS A 185 1.50 -28.33 -8.85
CA LYS A 185 2.65 -29.22 -8.83
C LYS A 185 3.02 -29.46 -10.29
N GLU A 186 4.20 -29.03 -10.71
CA GLU A 186 4.83 -29.60 -11.88
C GLU A 186 4.93 -31.10 -11.59
N ASP A 187 4.09 -31.90 -12.25
CA ASP A 187 4.29 -33.33 -12.32
C ASP A 187 5.66 -33.54 -12.97
N ALA A 188 6.62 -33.90 -12.12
CA ALA A 188 7.94 -34.34 -12.54
C ALA A 188 7.77 -35.45 -13.58
N GLY A 189 8.48 -35.29 -14.69
CA GLY A 189 8.31 -36.10 -15.89
C GLY A 189 8.40 -37.60 -15.65
N ASP A 190 7.47 -38.31 -16.28
CA ASP A 190 7.66 -39.72 -16.61
C ASP A 190 8.30 -39.79 -18.00
N SER A 191 9.63 -39.94 -17.99
CA SER A 191 10.40 -40.40 -19.16
C SER A 191 10.74 -41.86 -18.89
N GLY A 192 10.02 -42.79 -19.54
CA GLY A 192 10.24 -44.22 -19.32
C GLY A 192 9.50 -45.10 -20.32
N GLU A 193 9.92 -45.05 -21.60
CA GLU A 193 9.64 -46.11 -22.59
C GLU A 193 10.26 -47.45 -22.16
N PRO A 194 9.62 -48.59 -22.51
CA PRO A 194 10.32 -49.82 -22.88
C PRO A 194 10.46 -49.97 -24.40
#